data_AF-A0A2P4P081-F1
#
_entry.id   AF-A0A2P4P081-F1
#
_cell.length_a   1.000
_cell.length_b   1.000
_cell.length_c   1.000
_cell.angle_alpha   90.00
_cell.angle_beta   90.00
_cell.angle_gamma   90.00
#
_symmetry.space_group_name_H-M   'P 1'
#
loop_
_entity.id
_entity.type
_entity.pdbx_description
1 polymer ?
#
loop_
_entity_poly.entity_id
_entity_poly.type
_entity_poly.pdbx_seq_one_letter_code
_entity_poly.pdbx_strand_id
1 'polypeptide(L)'
;EKFVIVGPTGNVYTVTIAHLPDCTCPDFMKGFICKHIFFVYLKVLGVNRDSTLIYQKALLSKELRSIFTNARPSPAALRKIRDRYKKFTSSNVNENENEKRRPIEGNCPICYDSLEEKDRDKIVWCRQGCGNNLHKDCFEQW
;
A
#
# COMPACT_ATOMS: atom_id res chain seq x y z
N GLU A 1 13.50 -4.55 -6.29
CA GLU A 1 12.24 -5.23 -5.91
C GLU A 1 11.20 -5.07 -7.02
N LYS A 2 10.30 -6.05 -7.22
CA LYS A 2 9.24 -6.03 -8.24
C LYS A 2 7.88 -5.83 -7.59
N PHE A 3 7.05 -4.99 -8.19
CA PHE A 3 5.70 -4.66 -7.76
C PHE A 3 4.73 -4.87 -8.92
N VAL A 4 3.54 -5.39 -8.62
CA VAL A 4 2.47 -5.59 -9.60
C VAL A 4 1.37 -4.58 -9.31
N ILE A 5 1.04 -3.78 -10.31
CA ILE A 5 0.05 -2.69 -10.22
C ILE A 5 -1.08 -2.98 -11.19
N VAL A 6 -2.32 -2.87 -10.72
CA VAL A 6 -3.52 -2.98 -11.56
C VAL A 6 -4.01 -1.57 -11.88
N GLY A 7 -4.16 -1.29 -13.18
CA GLY A 7 -4.73 -0.04 -13.68
C GLY A 7 -6.26 -0.04 -13.60
N PRO A 8 -6.89 1.13 -13.77
CA PRO A 8 -8.35 1.29 -13.63
C PRO A 8 -9.18 0.49 -14.64
N THR A 9 -8.57 0.08 -15.77
CA THR A 9 -9.22 -0.76 -16.79
C THR A 9 -8.91 -2.25 -16.61
N GLY A 10 -8.35 -2.66 -15.47
CA GLY A 10 -7.94 -4.04 -15.20
C GLY A 10 -6.59 -4.44 -15.81
N ASN A 11 -5.92 -3.55 -16.56
CA ASN A 11 -4.59 -3.82 -17.11
C ASN A 11 -3.57 -4.01 -15.98
N VAL A 12 -2.71 -5.01 -16.10
CA VAL A 12 -1.67 -5.30 -15.11
C VAL A 12 -0.32 -4.83 -15.60
N TYR A 13 0.38 -4.06 -14.78
CA TYR A 13 1.73 -3.58 -15.05
C TYR A 13 2.69 -4.01 -13.95
N THR A 14 3.85 -4.53 -14.35
CA THR A 14 4.98 -4.73 -13.44
C THR A 14 5.83 -3.47 -13.38
N VAL A 15 6.16 -3.04 -12.16
CA VAL A 15 7.12 -1.98 -11.83
C VAL A 15 8.31 -2.61 -11.13
N THR A 16 9.52 -2.32 -11.57
CA THR A 16 10.75 -2.76 -10.91
C THR A 16 11.48 -1.56 -10.34
N ILE A 17 11.71 -1.55 -9.03
CA ILE A 17 12.57 -0.56 -8.37
C ILE A 17 13.96 -1.17 -8.19
N ALA A 18 14.92 -0.66 -8.94
CA ALA A 18 16.32 -1.07 -8.98
C ALA A 18 17.20 0.16 -9.28
N HIS A 19 18.49 -0.07 -9.58
CA HIS A 19 19.38 1.00 -10.04
C HIS A 19 18.82 1.75 -11.26
N LEU A 20 18.14 1.05 -12.15
CA LEU A 20 17.35 1.64 -13.22
C LEU A 20 15.89 1.25 -12.97
N PRO A 21 15.05 2.17 -12.46
CA PRO A 21 13.63 1.92 -12.32
C PRO A 21 12.99 1.61 -13.67
N ASP A 22 12.10 0.62 -13.70
CA ASP A 22 11.47 0.12 -14.92
C ASP A 22 9.98 -0.10 -14.74
N CYS A 23 9.21 0.05 -15.82
CA CYS A 23 7.80 -0.28 -15.83
C CYS A 23 7.33 -0.80 -17.20
N THR A 24 6.53 -1.86 -17.18
CA THR A 24 5.93 -2.47 -18.39
C THR A 24 4.78 -1.67 -19.02
N CYS A 25 4.46 -0.47 -18.52
CA CYS A 25 3.34 0.32 -19.04
C CYS A 25 3.70 1.12 -20.31
N PRO A 26 2.72 1.45 -21.17
CA PRO A 26 2.96 2.18 -22.41
C PRO A 26 3.66 3.53 -22.26
N ASP A 27 3.37 4.27 -21.18
CA ASP A 27 4.00 5.57 -20.94
C ASP A 27 5.50 5.44 -20.68
N PHE A 28 5.92 4.38 -19.99
CA PHE A 28 7.33 4.11 -19.74
C PHE A 28 8.05 3.62 -20.99
N MET A 29 7.39 2.77 -21.80
CA MET A 29 7.94 2.30 -23.08
C MET A 29 8.22 3.46 -24.06
N LYS A 30 7.53 4.61 -23.90
CA LYS A 30 7.80 5.84 -24.65
C LYS A 30 8.98 6.67 -24.12
N GLY A 31 9.65 6.22 -23.06
CA GLY A 31 10.85 6.86 -22.49
C GLY A 31 10.60 7.82 -21.32
N PHE A 32 9.37 7.87 -20.78
CA PHE A 32 9.00 8.72 -19.65
C PHE A 32 9.00 7.97 -18.31
N ILE A 33 9.22 8.68 -17.21
CA ILE A 33 8.89 8.12 -15.89
C ILE A 33 7.36 8.12 -15.79
N CYS A 34 6.77 6.96 -15.51
CA CYS A 34 5.33 6.79 -15.52
C CYS A 34 4.70 6.96 -14.14
N LYS A 35 3.40 7.18 -14.11
CA LYS A 35 2.59 7.26 -12.87
C LYS A 35 2.70 6.01 -11.99
N HIS A 36 2.96 4.84 -12.56
CA HIS A 36 3.08 3.59 -11.79
C HIS A 36 4.37 3.57 -10.94
N ILE A 37 5.47 4.09 -11.47
CA ILE A 37 6.72 4.26 -10.69
C ILE A 37 6.50 5.27 -9.56
N PHE A 38 5.85 6.42 -9.85
CA PHE A 38 5.49 7.39 -8.81
C PHE A 38 4.59 6.81 -7.74
N PHE A 39 3.60 5.99 -8.13
CA PHE A 39 2.73 5.30 -7.18
C PHE A 39 3.54 4.38 -6.27
N VAL A 40 4.50 3.60 -6.81
CA VAL A 40 5.34 2.74 -5.98
C VAL A 40 6.21 3.55 -5.03
N TYR A 41 6.86 4.63 -5.48
CA TYR A 41 7.66 5.46 -4.58
C TYR A 41 6.82 6.13 -3.50
N LEU A 42 5.78 6.87 -3.89
CA LEU A 42 5.05 7.76 -3.00
C LEU A 42 4.02 7.01 -2.14
N LYS A 43 3.30 6.09 -2.76
CA LYS A 43 2.32 5.28 -2.06
C LYS A 43 3.08 4.09 -1.51
N VAL A 44 3.41 3.07 -2.30
CA VAL A 44 3.88 1.75 -1.78
C VAL A 44 5.04 1.84 -0.78
N LEU A 45 6.12 2.54 -1.14
CA LEU A 45 7.34 2.64 -0.34
C LEU A 45 7.33 3.83 0.63
N GLY A 46 6.49 4.85 0.41
CA GLY A 46 6.38 6.01 1.29
C GLY A 46 7.57 6.98 1.20
N VAL A 47 8.24 7.07 0.05
CA VAL A 47 9.27 8.06 -0.21
C VAL A 47 8.67 9.46 -0.10
N ASN A 48 9.38 10.39 0.56
CA ASN A 48 8.93 11.78 0.72
C ASN A 48 8.70 12.44 -0.66
N ARG A 49 7.57 13.16 -0.80
CA ARG A 49 7.17 13.86 -2.03
C ARG A 49 8.16 14.94 -2.47
N ASP A 50 8.87 15.54 -1.52
CA ASP A 50 9.88 16.58 -1.78
C ASP A 50 11.26 15.99 -2.09
N SER A 51 11.40 14.66 -2.04
CA SER A 51 12.65 13.99 -2.37
C SER A 51 12.94 14.05 -3.86
N THR A 52 14.16 14.39 -4.23
CA THR A 52 14.61 14.35 -5.64
C THR A 52 14.67 12.92 -6.20
N LEU A 53 14.71 11.90 -5.34
CA LEU A 53 14.85 10.48 -5.72
C LEU A 53 13.69 10.00 -6.60
N ILE A 54 12.49 10.57 -6.45
CA ILE A 54 11.30 10.08 -7.17
C ILE A 54 11.32 10.43 -8.66
N TYR A 55 12.17 11.38 -9.09
CA TYR A 55 12.29 11.83 -10.48
C TYR A 55 13.55 11.31 -11.17
N GLN A 56 14.41 10.58 -10.45
CA GLN A 56 15.67 10.09 -11.00
C GLN A 56 15.43 8.87 -11.91
N LYS A 57 16.01 8.90 -13.12
CA LYS A 57 16.01 7.75 -14.04
C LYS A 57 17.00 6.65 -13.65
N ALA A 58 17.94 6.97 -12.78
CA ALA A 58 18.93 6.03 -12.26
C ALA A 58 19.24 6.38 -10.80
N LEU A 59 19.39 5.36 -9.96
CA LEU A 59 19.65 5.46 -8.53
C LEU A 59 21.05 4.94 -8.20
N LEU A 60 21.77 5.67 -7.34
CA LEU A 60 22.98 5.19 -6.71
C LEU A 60 22.68 4.08 -5.69
N SER A 61 23.65 3.23 -5.39
CA SER A 61 23.50 2.16 -4.39
C SER A 61 23.09 2.69 -3.02
N LYS A 62 23.57 3.88 -2.63
CA LYS A 62 23.22 4.52 -1.36
C LYS A 62 21.76 5.01 -1.36
N GLU A 63 21.30 5.59 -2.48
CA GLU A 63 19.94 6.08 -2.63
C GLU A 63 18.95 4.92 -2.66
N LEU A 64 19.22 3.88 -3.46
CA LEU A 64 18.40 2.68 -3.54
C LEU A 64 18.27 1.99 -2.16
N ARG A 65 19.39 1.87 -1.44
CA ARG A 65 19.39 1.34 -0.07
C ARG A 65 18.55 2.22 0.87
N SER A 66 18.73 3.54 0.82
CA SER A 66 17.96 4.49 1.63
C SER A 66 16.45 4.34 1.41
N ILE A 67 16.01 4.18 0.15
CA ILE A 67 14.59 3.99 -0.20
C ILE A 67 14.02 2.76 0.49
N PHE A 68 14.72 1.61 0.41
CA PHE A 68 14.22 0.36 0.99
C PHE A 68 14.35 0.31 2.52
N THR A 69 15.41 0.89 3.09
CA THR A 69 15.59 0.93 4.55
C THR A 69 14.53 1.79 5.23
N ASN A 70 14.11 2.89 4.58
CA ASN A 70 13.07 3.79 5.10
C ASN A 70 11.68 3.46 4.54
N ALA A 71 11.52 2.33 3.84
CA ALA A 71 10.25 1.97 3.25
C ALA A 71 9.21 1.70 4.34
N ARG A 72 8.00 2.19 4.13
CA ARG A 72 6.89 1.87 5.03
C ARG A 72 6.61 0.36 5.04
N PRO A 73 6.23 -0.22 6.19
CA PRO A 73 5.91 -1.63 6.27
C PRO A 73 4.68 -1.97 5.41
N SER A 74 4.71 -3.12 4.75
CA SER A 74 3.57 -3.58 3.95
C SER A 74 2.35 -3.87 4.84
N PRO A 75 1.11 -3.71 4.33
CA PRO A 75 -0.10 -4.05 5.08
C PRO A 75 -0.10 -5.50 5.59
N ALA A 76 0.50 -6.42 4.84
CA ALA A 76 0.67 -7.81 5.23
C ALA A 76 1.64 -7.98 6.42
N ALA A 77 2.75 -7.23 6.44
CA ALA A 77 3.70 -7.24 7.55
C ALA A 77 3.05 -6.67 8.83
N LEU A 78 2.35 -5.54 8.72
CA LEU A 78 1.61 -4.94 9.83
C LEU A 78 0.55 -5.90 10.40
N ARG A 79 -0.18 -6.61 9.52
CA ARG A 79 -1.13 -7.65 9.93
C ARG A 79 -0.46 -8.74 10.77
N LYS A 80 0.65 -9.30 10.31
CA LYS A 80 1.37 -10.36 11.03
C LYS A 80 1.86 -9.91 12.42
N ILE A 81 2.36 -8.67 12.52
CA ILE A 81 2.82 -8.10 13.81
C ILE A 81 1.64 -8.01 14.78
N ARG A 82 0.51 -7.45 14.32
CA ARG A 82 -0.69 -7.29 15.14
C ARG A 82 -1.31 -8.62 15.57
N ASP A 83 -1.41 -9.59 14.66
CA ASP A 83 -1.97 -10.90 14.96
C ASP A 83 -1.11 -11.66 16.00
N ARG A 84 0.22 -11.51 15.95
CA ARG A 84 1.11 -12.02 17.00
C ARG A 84 0.85 -11.32 18.33
N TYR A 85 0.76 -10.00 18.34
CA TYR A 85 0.52 -9.23 19.57
C TYR A 85 -0.82 -9.60 20.24
N LYS A 86 -1.89 -9.81 19.46
CA LYS A 86 -3.19 -10.29 19.97
C LYS A 86 -3.10 -11.67 20.64
N LYS A 87 -2.34 -12.61 20.07
CA LYS A 87 -2.12 -13.93 20.69
C LYS A 87 -1.42 -13.83 22.05
N PHE A 88 -0.51 -12.87 22.22
CA PHE A 88 0.16 -12.64 23.50
C PHE A 88 -0.68 -11.90 24.55
N THR A 89 -1.73 -11.20 24.15
CA THR A 89 -2.53 -10.31 25.03
C THR A 89 -3.95 -10.82 25.30
N SER A 90 -4.28 -12.06 24.91
CA SER A 90 -5.65 -12.59 24.97
C SER A 90 -6.19 -12.66 26.41
N SER A 91 -6.97 -11.66 26.81
CA SER A 91 -8.00 -11.74 27.86
C SER A 91 -9.34 -11.88 27.14
N ASN A 92 -10.16 -12.85 27.57
CA ASN A 92 -11.48 -13.16 27.01
C ASN A 92 -12.41 -11.94 26.98
N VAL A 93 -12.88 -11.52 25.80
CA VAL A 93 -14.00 -10.58 25.66
C VAL A 93 -14.99 -11.14 24.64
N ASN A 94 -16.28 -11.00 24.96
CA ASN A 94 -17.43 -11.67 24.36
C ASN A 94 -17.79 -11.16 22.96
N GLU A 95 -17.83 -12.09 22.00
CA GLU A 95 -18.08 -11.89 20.57
C GLU A 95 -19.39 -11.15 20.24
N ASN A 96 -19.28 -9.83 20.04
CA ASN A 96 -20.30 -9.05 19.32
C ASN A 96 -19.92 -8.91 17.83
N GLU A 97 -20.88 -8.80 16.91
CA GLU A 97 -20.59 -8.64 15.47
C GLU A 97 -19.72 -7.41 15.12
N ASN A 98 -19.81 -6.34 15.94
CA ASN A 98 -18.92 -5.16 15.85
C ASN A 98 -17.48 -5.46 16.27
N GLU A 99 -17.22 -6.53 17.01
CA GLU A 99 -15.90 -6.91 17.52
C GLU A 99 -14.99 -7.49 16.42
N LYS A 100 -15.59 -7.97 15.32
CA LYS A 100 -14.83 -8.41 14.14
C LYS A 100 -14.31 -7.23 13.31
N ARG A 101 -14.95 -6.05 13.39
CA ARG A 101 -14.46 -4.85 12.69
C ARG A 101 -13.27 -4.27 13.43
N ARG A 102 -12.17 -4.04 12.72
CA ARG A 102 -11.00 -3.36 13.28
C ARG A 102 -11.26 -1.84 13.39
N PRO A 103 -10.58 -1.14 14.31
CA PRO A 103 -10.59 0.33 14.33
C PRO A 103 -10.22 0.91 12.95
N ILE A 104 -10.81 2.05 12.60
CA ILE A 104 -10.46 2.75 11.35
C ILE A 104 -9.15 3.49 11.59
N GLU A 105 -8.06 2.84 11.21
CA GLU A 105 -6.71 3.34 11.37
C GLU A 105 -5.83 2.87 10.21
N GLY A 106 -4.75 3.62 9.96
CA GLY A 106 -3.79 3.29 8.92
C GLY A 106 -4.30 3.61 7.51
N ASN A 107 -3.87 2.81 6.53
CA ASN A 107 -4.11 3.07 5.11
C ASN A 107 -4.94 1.95 4.47
N CYS A 108 -5.77 2.30 3.49
CA CYS A 108 -6.52 1.36 2.67
C CYS A 108 -5.55 0.40 1.98
N PRO A 109 -5.75 -0.92 2.05
CA PRO A 109 -4.81 -1.90 1.49
C PRO A 109 -4.79 -1.93 -0.06
N ILE A 110 -5.73 -1.25 -0.72
CA ILE A 110 -5.87 -1.22 -2.18
C ILE A 110 -5.18 0.02 -2.74
N CYS A 111 -5.66 1.22 -2.41
CA CYS A 111 -5.10 2.47 -2.91
C CYS A 111 -3.94 3.02 -2.08
N TYR A 112 -3.73 2.50 -0.86
CA TYR A 112 -2.72 2.93 0.09
C TYR A 112 -2.84 4.38 0.60
N ASP A 113 -4.03 4.98 0.47
CA ASP A 113 -4.39 6.25 1.10
C ASP A 113 -4.91 6.04 2.52
N SER A 114 -4.80 7.09 3.33
CA SER A 114 -5.21 7.06 4.73
C SER A 114 -6.70 6.84 4.90
N LEU A 115 -7.04 6.00 5.87
CA LEU A 115 -8.40 5.77 6.33
C LEU A 115 -8.63 6.66 7.55
N GLU A 116 -9.58 7.57 7.45
CA GLU A 116 -9.89 8.52 8.51
C GLU A 116 -11.32 8.33 9.03
N GLU A 117 -11.52 8.46 10.35
CA GLU A 117 -12.85 8.30 10.96
C GLU A 117 -13.86 9.33 10.41
N LYS A 118 -13.40 10.49 9.95
CA LYS A 118 -14.25 11.51 9.31
C LYS A 118 -14.93 10.99 8.03
N ASP A 119 -14.34 10.00 7.36
CA ASP A 119 -14.82 9.42 6.11
C ASP A 119 -15.49 8.05 6.34
N ARG A 120 -15.93 7.76 7.59
CA ARG A 120 -16.49 6.46 7.99
C ARG A 120 -17.58 5.93 7.07
N ASP A 121 -18.44 6.79 6.53
CA ASP A 121 -19.53 6.40 5.63
C ASP A 121 -19.04 5.91 4.26
N LYS A 122 -17.81 6.28 3.89
CA LYS A 122 -17.12 5.82 2.67
C LYS A 122 -16.15 4.67 2.97
N ILE A 123 -16.17 4.10 4.18
CA ILE A 123 -15.27 3.03 4.60
C ILE A 123 -16.07 1.76 4.88
N VAL A 124 -15.83 0.74 4.07
CA VAL A 124 -16.33 -0.62 4.28
C VAL A 124 -15.27 -1.48 4.95
N TRP A 125 -15.64 -2.68 5.37
CA TRP A 125 -14.74 -3.59 6.06
C TRP A 125 -15.02 -5.05 5.72
N CYS A 126 -13.99 -5.88 5.82
CA CYS A 126 -14.09 -7.32 5.56
C CYS A 126 -14.87 -8.04 6.68
N ARG A 127 -16.18 -8.23 6.46
CA ARG A 127 -17.11 -8.81 7.46
C ARG A 127 -16.87 -10.29 7.77
N GLN A 128 -16.48 -11.07 6.76
CA GLN A 128 -16.39 -12.53 6.83
C GLN A 128 -14.98 -13.03 7.19
N GLY A 129 -14.01 -12.14 7.30
CA GLY A 129 -12.61 -12.54 7.38
C GLY A 129 -11.81 -11.64 8.31
N CYS A 130 -10.87 -10.89 7.73
CA CYS A 130 -9.82 -10.24 8.50
C CYS A 130 -10.25 -9.01 9.30
N GLY A 131 -11.46 -8.46 9.09
CA GLY A 131 -11.92 -7.27 9.80
C GLY A 131 -11.29 -5.94 9.34
N ASN A 132 -10.43 -5.95 8.31
CA ASN A 132 -9.75 -4.74 7.82
C ASN A 132 -10.73 -3.76 7.17
N ASN A 133 -10.46 -2.47 7.36
CA ASN A 133 -11.15 -1.37 6.71
C ASN A 133 -10.54 -1.07 5.33
N LEU A 134 -11.38 -0.59 4.41
CA LEU A 134 -11.01 -0.15 3.07
C LEU A 134 -12.03 0.87 2.56
N HIS A 135 -11.62 1.74 1.64
CA HIS A 135 -12.57 2.65 0.98
C HIS A 135 -13.61 1.84 0.20
N LYS A 136 -14.86 2.31 0.23
CA LYS A 136 -15.99 1.72 -0.49
C LYS A 136 -15.70 1.63 -1.99
N ASP A 137 -15.26 2.72 -2.59
CA ASP A 137 -14.94 2.79 -4.02
C ASP A 137 -13.82 1.79 -4.39
N CYS A 138 -12.82 1.63 -3.52
CA CYS A 138 -11.76 0.65 -3.73
C CYS A 138 -12.28 -0.79 -3.65
N PHE A 139 -13.30 -1.06 -2.84
CA PHE A 139 -13.91 -2.39 -2.75
C PHE A 139 -14.77 -2.70 -3.97
N GLU A 140 -15.53 -1.73 -4.47
CA GLU A 140 -16.45 -1.93 -5.61
C GLU A 140 -15.71 -2.09 -6.94
N GLN A 141 -14.51 -1.54 -7.04
CA GLN A 141 -13.64 -1.68 -8.22
C GLN A 141 -12.80 -2.97 -8.22
N TRP A 142 -12.82 -3.75 -7.13
CA TRP A 142 -11.98 -4.95 -6.93
C TRP A 142 -12.81 -6.23 -6.99
#